data_AF-A0A6M2DJ40-F1
#
_entry.id   AF-A0A6M2DJ40-F1
#
_cell.length_a   1.000
_cell.length_b   1.000
_cell.length_c   1.000
_cell.angle_alpha   90.00
_cell.angle_beta   90.00
_cell.angle_gamma   90.00
#
_symmetry.space_group_name_H-M   'P 1'
#
loop_
_entity.id
_entity.type
_entity.pdbx_description
1 polymer ?
#
loop_
_entity_poly.entity_id
_entity_poly.type
_entity_poly.pdbx_seq_one_letter_code
_entity_poly.pdbx_strand_id
1 'polypeptide(L)' 'MIGASSIVKSAPRLGCLLRQTRNFNDFATALSAPPRVTLSTAEKMAHALVISVGILGVPAWVLCHLEEYKGEN' A
#
# COMPACT_ATOMS: atom_id res chain seq x y z
N MET A 1 47.65 -33.14 -17.75
CA MET A 1 47.46 -32.39 -16.49
C MET A 1 47.14 -30.95 -16.85
N ILE A 2 46.22 -30.34 -16.09
CA ILE A 2 45.92 -28.89 -15.90
C ILE A 2 44.40 -28.69 -15.99
N GLY A 3 43.75 -28.87 -14.84
CA GLY A 3 42.39 -28.41 -14.59
C GLY A 3 42.44 -27.00 -14.00
N ALA A 4 41.69 -26.07 -14.58
CA ALA A 4 41.53 -24.72 -14.06
C ALA A 4 40.19 -24.63 -13.33
N SER A 5 40.18 -25.01 -12.05
CA SER A 5 39.08 -24.71 -11.13
C SER A 5 39.18 -23.23 -10.74
N SER A 6 38.31 -22.39 -11.30
CA SER A 6 38.23 -20.98 -10.93
C SER A 6 37.64 -20.84 -9.52
N ILE A 7 38.45 -20.30 -8.63
CA ILE A 7 38.12 -19.94 -7.26
C ILE A 7 37.09 -18.81 -7.32
N VAL A 8 35.81 -19.13 -7.09
CA VAL A 8 34.78 -18.11 -6.86
C VAL A 8 35.08 -17.48 -5.50
N LYS A 9 35.74 -16.32 -5.51
CA LYS A 9 36.00 -15.51 -4.32
C LYS A 9 34.66 -15.11 -3.70
N SER A 10 34.29 -15.84 -2.66
CA SER A 10 33.24 -15.49 -1.70
C SER A 10 33.52 -14.09 -1.16
N ALA A 11 32.67 -13.12 -1.52
CA ALA A 11 32.72 -11.76 -0.98
C ALA A 11 31.84 -11.71 0.28
N PRO A 12 32.41 -11.66 1.50
CA PRO A 12 31.63 -11.75 2.74
C PRO A 12 30.85 -10.48 3.07
N ARG A 13 30.84 -9.47 2.19
CA ARG A 13 30.24 -8.15 2.45
C ARG A 13 28.84 -7.95 1.87
N LEU A 14 28.41 -8.77 0.91
CA LEU A 14 27.02 -8.76 0.41
C LEU A 14 26.05 -9.40 1.40
N GLY A 15 26.51 -10.39 2.18
CA GLY A 15 25.70 -11.02 3.22
C GLY A 15 25.31 -10.04 4.33
N CYS A 16 26.15 -9.06 4.66
CA CYS A 16 25.85 -8.06 5.68
C CYS A 16 24.72 -7.10 5.23
N LEU A 17 24.80 -6.59 4.00
CA LEU A 17 23.75 -5.72 3.44
C LEU A 17 22.41 -6.44 3.29
N LEU A 18 22.42 -7.71 2.86
CA LEU A 18 21.20 -8.52 2.75
C LEU A 18 20.66 -8.98 4.12
N ARG A 19 21.49 -9.02 5.18
CA ARG A 19 21.08 -9.39 6.54
C ARG A 19 20.55 -8.21 7.35
N GLN A 20 20.89 -6.97 6.96
CA GLN A 20 20.42 -5.76 7.63
C GLN A 20 18.91 -5.53 7.50
N THR A 21 18.24 -6.16 6.52
CA THR A 21 16.77 -6.11 6.38
C THR A 21 16.02 -6.98 7.39
N ARG A 22 16.71 -7.87 8.12
CA ARG A 22 16.06 -8.90 8.95
C ARG A 22 15.96 -8.53 10.44
N ASN A 23 16.46 -7.37 10.86
CA ASN A 23 16.62 -7.05 12.28
C ASN A 23 16.14 -5.64 12.66
N PHE A 24 14.91 -5.29 12.26
CA PHE A 24 14.19 -4.11 12.77
C PHE A 24 13.15 -4.46 13.85
N ASN A 25 13.09 -5.73 14.30
CA ASN A 25 11.99 -6.22 15.13
C ASN A 25 12.19 -6.09 16.64
N ASP A 26 13.41 -5.81 17.13
CA ASP A 26 13.66 -5.93 18.57
C ASP A 26 13.65 -4.57 19.31
N PHE A 27 14.01 -3.46 18.66
CA PHE A 27 13.95 -2.12 19.26
C PHE A 27 13.83 -1.04 18.18
N ALA A 28 12.62 -0.74 17.72
CA ALA A 28 12.42 0.41 16.86
C ALA A 28 11.03 1.00 17.14
N THR A 29 11.01 2.32 17.33
CA THR A 29 9.82 3.15 17.09
C THR A 29 9.03 2.61 15.91
N ALA A 30 7.69 2.67 15.95
CA ALA A 30 6.81 2.18 14.88
C ALA A 30 7.09 2.94 13.56
N LEU A 31 8.20 2.61 12.91
CA LEU A 31 8.64 3.10 11.63
C LEU A 31 8.02 2.13 10.64
N SER A 32 7.20 2.66 9.74
CA SER A 32 6.61 1.87 8.70
C SER A 32 7.71 1.23 7.85
N ALA A 33 7.66 -0.10 7.73
CA ALA A 33 8.49 -0.81 6.78
C ALA A 33 8.13 -0.37 5.34
N PRO A 34 9.05 -0.51 4.37
CA PRO A 34 8.75 -0.24 2.98
C PRO A 34 7.49 -0.99 2.51
N PRO A 35 6.60 -0.33 1.74
CA PRO A 35 5.33 -0.93 1.35
C PRO A 35 5.56 -2.19 0.51
N ARG A 36 4.90 -3.29 0.90
CA ARG A 36 4.94 -4.56 0.14
C ARG A 36 4.28 -4.46 -1.23
N VAL A 37 3.29 -3.56 -1.36
CA VAL A 37 2.58 -3.26 -2.60
C VAL A 37 2.45 -1.74 -2.70
N THR A 38 2.92 -1.17 -3.81
CA THR A 38 2.79 0.26 -4.09
C THR A 38 1.46 0.51 -4.80
N LEU A 39 0.56 1.24 -4.15
CA LEU A 39 -0.70 1.68 -4.76
C LEU A 39 -0.44 2.84 -5.72
N SER A 40 -0.89 2.70 -6.97
CA SER A 40 -0.78 3.76 -7.96
C SER A 40 -1.66 4.96 -7.55
N THR A 41 -1.32 6.16 -8.04
CA THR A 41 -2.15 7.35 -7.80
C THR A 41 -3.57 7.16 -8.36
N ALA A 42 -3.69 6.52 -9.53
CA ALA A 42 -4.98 6.22 -10.14
C ALA A 42 -5.85 5.34 -9.24
N GLU A 43 -5.27 4.29 -8.65
CA GLU A 43 -5.96 3.39 -7.72
C GLU A 43 -6.42 4.12 -6.45
N LYS A 44 -5.57 4.99 -5.89
CA LYS A 44 -5.96 5.84 -4.76
C LYS A 44 -7.15 6.75 -5.09
N MET A 45 -7.15 7.35 -6.28
CA MET A 45 -8.24 8.21 -6.73
C MET A 45 -9.53 7.41 -6.97
N ALA A 46 -9.43 6.22 -7.54
CA ALA A 46 -10.57 5.33 -7.75
C ALA A 46 -11.22 4.95 -6.41
N HIS A 47 -10.41 4.56 -5.41
CA HIS A 47 -10.92 4.26 -4.07
C HIS A 47 -11.56 5.49 -3.40
N ALA A 48 -10.90 6.65 -3.49
CA ALA A 48 -11.44 7.88 -2.93
C ALA A 48 -12.80 8.24 -3.53
N LEU A 49 -12.96 8.10 -4.86
CA LEU A 49 -14.21 8.38 -5.56
C LEU A 49 -15.31 7.41 -5.12
N VAL A 50 -15.03 6.10 -5.12
CA VAL A 50 -16.00 5.07 -4.72
C VAL A 50 -16.47 5.28 -3.28
N ILE A 51 -15.54 5.57 -2.35
CA ILE A 51 -15.88 5.83 -0.94
C ILE A 51 -16.74 7.11 -0.84
N SER A 52 -16.36 8.18 -1.53
CA SER A 52 -17.09 9.45 -1.47
C SER A 52 -18.53 9.31 -1.99
N VAL A 53 -18.71 8.67 -3.14
CA VAL A 53 -20.04 8.41 -3.71
C VAL A 53 -20.85 7.46 -2.83
N GLY A 54 -20.22 6.43 -2.25
CA GLY A 54 -20.88 5.50 -1.35
C GLY A 54 -21.44 6.18 -0.09
N ILE A 55 -20.69 7.11 0.50
CA ILE A 55 -21.11 7.85 1.70
C ILE A 55 -22.19 8.89 1.35
N LEU A 56 -22.02 9.64 0.26
CA LEU A 56 -22.89 10.77 -0.08
C LEU A 56 -24.13 10.38 -0.90
N GLY A 57 -24.13 9.22 -1.55
CA GLY A 57 -25.20 8.82 -2.47
C GLY A 57 -26.57 8.74 -1.83
N VAL A 58 -26.69 8.07 -0.67
CA VAL A 58 -27.97 7.93 0.05
C VAL A 58 -28.45 9.27 0.62
N PRO A 59 -27.63 10.06 1.36
CA PRO A 59 -28.04 11.38 1.82
C PRO A 59 -28.44 12.32 0.67
N ALA A 60 -27.69 12.33 -0.42
CA ALA A 60 -28.01 13.14 -1.59
C ALA A 60 -29.34 12.72 -2.21
N TRP A 61 -29.60 11.42 -2.34
CA TRP A 61 -30.88 10.91 -2.83
C TRP A 61 -32.05 11.36 -1.94
N VAL A 62 -31.92 11.23 -0.62
CA VAL A 62 -32.96 11.68 0.34
C VAL A 62 -33.24 13.18 0.19
N LEU A 63 -32.18 13.99 0.09
CA LEU A 63 -32.32 15.44 -0.09
C LEU A 63 -33.03 15.80 -1.40
N CYS A 64 -32.75 15.07 -2.49
CA CYS A 64 -33.41 15.27 -3.77
C CYS A 64 -34.91 14.96 -3.74
N HIS A 65 -35.39 14.11 -2.84
CA HIS A 65 -36.80 13.69 -2.77
C HIS A 65 -37.58 14.39 -1.64
N LEU A 66 -37.01 15.44 -1.04
CA LEU A 66 -37.67 16.19 0.03
C LEU A 66 -39.02 16.79 -0.39
N GLU A 67 -39.16 17.20 -1.66
CA GLU A 67 -40.42 17.76 -2.18
C GLU A 67 -41.52 16.69 -2.28
N GLU A 68 -41.17 15.47 -2.66
CA GLU A 68 -42.09 14.33 -2.68
C GLU A 68 -42.53 13.96 -1.26
N TYR A 69 -41.65 14.12 -0.27
CA TYR A 69 -41.98 13.89 1.14
C TYR A 69 -42.83 15.01 1.77
N LYS A 70 -42.80 16.23 1.22
CA LYS A 70 -43.59 17.36 1.74
C LYS A 70 -45.10 17.18 1.56
N GLY A 71 -45.54 16.27 0.69
CA GLY A 71 -46.97 15.96 0.50
C GLY A 71 -47.82 17.16 0.08
N GLU A 72 -47.19 18.18 -0.52
CA GLU A 72 -47.85 19.41 -0.93
C GLU A 72 -48.57 19.15 -2.27
N ASN A 73 -49.86 18.81 -2.18
CA ASN A 73 -50.82 18.97 -3.27
C ASN A 73 -51.25 20.44 -3.38
#